data_AF-A0A1C3KJJ5-F1
#
_entry.id   AF-A0A1C3KJJ5-F1
#
_cell.length_a   1.000
_cell.length_b   1.000
_cell.length_c   1.000
_cell.angle_alpha   90.00
_cell.angle_beta   90.00
_cell.angle_gamma   90.00
#
_symmetry.space_group_name_H-M   'P 1'
#
loop_
_entity.id
_entity.type
_entity.pdbx_description
1 polymer ?
#
loop_
_entity_poly.entity_id
_entity_poly.type
_entity_poly.pdbx_seq_one_letter_code
_entity_poly.pdbx_strand_id
1 'polypeptide(L)'
;MTKGKILDELPSRKYKNELENGIKYQDVENNMKADKLITDLNFWSTTFPLNLGNYINNHMDEWSKNNIKKRCRDLNHVLDFIIKKVRKIKEKNSQVSDKLIEQYINEAAITHLQTWDNECIRDSKINEYFDDIENMKNLDDLCEDIVYIKEKISEIHSNDCNEIDRYINKQIFNIENIYTMSQTKYSDILRHYNFTSVDEIDTTVGMLKSKCQESIDGSPLVADQSETLQHSGKSASIIAVTSLSGILSSFFLLYKTTSFGSILNNLVGKKIKFGNNLSDEAYLETLEDISESSYDGGYNILYNSIGDS
;
A
#
# COMPACT_ATOMS: atom_id res chain seq x y z
N MET A 1 15.52 -17.12 3.71
CA MET A 1 15.45 -15.73 4.20
C MET A 1 16.86 -15.22 4.44
N THR A 2 17.20 -14.05 3.90
CA THR A 2 18.46 -13.36 4.21
C THR A 2 18.37 -12.76 5.61
N LYS A 3 19.51 -12.50 6.26
CA LYS A 3 19.65 -12.01 7.64
C LYS A 3 19.15 -10.56 7.86
N GLY A 4 17.96 -10.23 7.35
CA GLY A 4 17.17 -9.04 7.70
C GLY A 4 16.21 -9.35 8.83
N LYS A 5 15.64 -8.34 9.50
CA LYS A 5 14.63 -8.55 10.54
C LYS A 5 13.42 -9.26 9.91
N ILE A 6 13.15 -10.51 10.30
CA ILE A 6 12.05 -11.30 9.72
C ILE A 6 10.70 -10.59 9.81
N LEU A 7 10.51 -9.74 10.82
CA LEU A 7 9.29 -8.95 10.97
C LEU A 7 9.08 -7.96 9.83
N ASP A 8 10.13 -7.50 9.17
CA ASP A 8 10.02 -6.61 8.00
C ASP A 8 9.66 -7.40 6.73
N GLU A 9 9.68 -8.73 6.77
CA GLU A 9 9.17 -9.60 5.71
C GLU A 9 7.67 -9.92 5.87
N LEU A 10 7.09 -9.66 7.05
CA LEU A 10 5.63 -9.77 7.23
C LEU A 10 4.92 -8.75 6.33
N PRO A 11 3.92 -9.17 5.53
CA PRO A 11 3.27 -8.28 4.57
C PRO A 11 2.75 -6.98 5.18
N SER A 12 2.09 -7.05 6.35
CA SER A 12 1.50 -5.86 6.97
C SER A 12 2.55 -4.78 7.26
N ARG A 13 3.74 -5.19 7.71
CA ARG A 13 4.86 -4.29 8.03
C ARG A 13 5.60 -3.85 6.79
N LYS A 14 5.91 -4.79 5.89
CA LYS A 14 6.63 -4.51 4.65
C LYS A 14 5.94 -3.39 3.87
N TYR A 15 4.65 -3.57 3.60
CA TYR A 15 3.91 -2.64 2.77
C TYR A 15 3.49 -1.38 3.52
N LYS A 16 3.29 -1.45 4.85
CA LYS A 16 3.12 -0.23 5.66
C LYS A 16 4.35 0.67 5.53
N ASN A 17 5.55 0.11 5.71
CA ASN A 17 6.79 0.88 5.61
C ASN A 17 6.98 1.45 4.20
N GLU A 18 6.69 0.67 3.16
CA GLU A 18 6.74 1.12 1.77
C GLU A 18 5.78 2.30 1.53
N LEU A 19 4.51 2.16 1.95
CA LEU A 19 3.48 3.17 1.83
C LEU A 19 3.86 4.46 2.56
N GLU A 20 4.22 4.36 3.84
CA GLU A 20 4.59 5.51 4.66
C GLU A 20 5.82 6.25 4.11
N ASN A 21 6.82 5.51 3.62
CA ASN A 21 8.00 6.09 2.98
C ASN A 21 7.67 6.73 1.62
N GLY A 22 6.78 6.11 0.86
CA GLY A 22 6.33 6.55 -0.46
C GLY A 22 5.58 7.88 -0.41
N ILE A 23 4.61 8.00 0.50
CA ILE A 23 3.82 9.23 0.67
C ILE A 23 4.51 10.27 1.55
N LYS A 24 5.73 9.99 2.03
CA LYS A 24 6.49 10.83 2.96
C LYS A 24 5.69 11.14 4.23
N TYR A 25 5.23 10.10 4.91
CA TYR A 25 4.35 10.22 6.08
C TYR A 25 4.93 11.09 7.20
N GLN A 26 6.26 11.12 7.39
CA GLN A 26 6.88 12.02 8.36
C GLN A 26 6.62 13.50 8.04
N ASP A 27 6.59 13.89 6.77
CA ASP A 27 6.28 15.25 6.34
C ASP A 27 4.78 15.54 6.56
N VAL A 28 3.93 14.54 6.35
CA VAL A 28 2.51 14.62 6.69
C VAL A 28 2.33 14.92 8.18
N GLU A 29 2.99 14.18 9.07
CA GLU A 29 2.92 14.43 10.52
C GLU A 29 3.47 15.81 10.89
N ASN A 30 4.58 16.23 10.27
CA ASN A 30 5.17 17.56 10.49
C ASN A 30 4.27 18.71 10.04
N ASN A 31 3.32 18.46 9.14
CA ASN A 31 2.34 19.42 8.64
C ASN A 31 0.95 19.27 9.27
N MET A 32 0.75 18.28 10.15
CA MET A 32 -0.41 18.14 11.04
C MET A 32 -0.28 18.93 12.35
N LYS A 33 0.40 20.08 12.34
CA LYS A 33 0.41 21.01 13.48
C LYS A 33 -0.68 22.05 13.29
N ALA A 34 -1.38 22.43 14.35
CA ALA A 34 -2.56 23.30 14.24
C ALA A 34 -2.26 24.65 13.56
N ASP A 35 -1.12 25.27 13.86
CA ASP A 35 -0.64 26.50 13.24
C ASP A 35 -0.38 26.35 11.73
N LYS A 36 0.21 25.22 11.32
CA LYS A 36 0.45 24.91 9.91
C LYS A 36 -0.82 24.57 9.14
N LEU A 37 -1.76 23.84 9.75
CA LEU A 37 -3.05 23.52 9.13
C LEU A 37 -3.91 24.78 8.89
N ILE A 38 -3.58 25.90 9.53
CA ILE A 38 -4.23 27.21 9.32
C ILE A 38 -3.46 28.04 8.28
N THR A 39 -2.14 28.07 8.36
CA THR A 39 -1.32 29.06 7.63
C THR A 39 -0.56 28.48 6.43
N ASP A 40 -0.34 27.17 6.37
CA ASP A 40 0.50 26.49 5.37
C ASP A 40 -0.27 25.34 4.70
N LEU A 41 -1.29 25.72 3.91
CA LEU A 41 -2.10 24.78 3.14
C LEU A 41 -1.41 24.28 1.87
N ASN A 42 -0.31 24.92 1.46
CA ASN A 42 0.43 24.55 0.24
C ASN A 42 0.91 23.10 0.29
N PHE A 43 1.34 22.62 1.47
CA PHE A 43 1.70 21.22 1.62
C PHE A 43 0.56 20.28 1.20
N TRP A 44 -0.67 20.56 1.62
CA TRP A 44 -1.83 19.72 1.36
C TRP A 44 -2.36 19.84 -0.07
N SER A 45 -2.31 21.04 -0.65
CA SER A 45 -2.80 21.27 -2.02
C SER A 45 -1.79 20.92 -3.12
N THR A 46 -0.50 20.79 -2.80
CA THR A 46 0.55 20.56 -3.82
C THR A 46 1.49 19.42 -3.46
N THR A 47 2.24 19.54 -2.37
CA THR A 47 3.31 18.58 -2.01
C THR A 47 2.79 17.18 -1.72
N PHE A 48 1.74 17.06 -0.92
CA PHE A 48 1.13 15.77 -0.59
C PHE A 48 0.52 15.08 -1.81
N PRO A 49 -0.29 15.75 -2.66
CA PRO A 49 -0.77 15.19 -3.93
C PRO A 49 0.36 14.66 -4.81
N LEU A 50 1.45 15.43 -4.97
CA LEU A 50 2.61 14.99 -5.75
C LEU A 50 3.24 13.71 -5.17
N ASN A 51 3.47 13.65 -3.86
CA ASN A 51 4.03 12.47 -3.20
C ASN A 51 3.11 11.25 -3.34
N LEU A 52 1.80 11.45 -3.15
CA LEU A 52 0.78 10.42 -3.30
C LEU A 52 0.73 9.88 -4.72
N GLY A 53 0.68 10.75 -5.73
CA GLY A 53 0.68 10.37 -7.14
C GLY A 53 1.95 9.64 -7.56
N ASN A 54 3.11 10.11 -7.09
CA ASN A 54 4.38 9.42 -7.32
C ASN A 54 4.39 8.01 -6.70
N TYR A 55 3.86 7.87 -5.48
CA TYR A 55 3.77 6.56 -4.84
C TYR A 55 2.87 5.61 -5.64
N ILE A 56 1.63 6.03 -5.96
CA ILE A 56 0.66 5.23 -6.71
C ILE A 56 1.26 4.80 -8.06
N ASN A 57 1.76 5.75 -8.86
CA ASN A 57 2.26 5.46 -10.20
C ASN A 57 3.48 4.52 -10.22
N ASN A 58 4.29 4.52 -9.16
CA ASN A 58 5.46 3.66 -9.07
C ASN A 58 5.15 2.24 -8.58
N HIS A 59 4.02 2.03 -7.89
CA HIS A 59 3.71 0.73 -7.26
C HIS A 59 2.48 0.03 -7.85
N MET A 60 1.66 0.69 -8.67
CA MET A 60 0.44 0.06 -9.17
C MET A 60 0.68 -1.23 -9.95
N ASP A 61 1.65 -1.24 -10.86
CA ASP A 61 2.03 -2.45 -11.61
C ASP A 61 2.46 -3.62 -10.70
N GLU A 62 3.03 -3.32 -9.52
CA GLU A 62 3.39 -4.33 -8.52
C GLU A 62 2.15 -4.80 -7.76
N TRP A 63 1.28 -3.88 -7.35
CA TRP A 63 0.04 -4.21 -6.64
C TRP A 63 -0.87 -5.12 -7.48
N SER A 64 -1.02 -4.86 -8.78
CA SER A 64 -1.84 -5.70 -9.69
C SER A 64 -1.31 -7.13 -9.75
N LYS A 65 -0.01 -7.34 -9.51
CA LYS A 65 0.60 -8.68 -9.39
C LYS A 65 0.49 -9.23 -7.96
N ASN A 66 0.57 -8.36 -6.97
CA ASN A 66 0.70 -8.69 -5.54
C ASN A 66 -0.44 -8.07 -4.71
N ASN A 67 -1.64 -8.66 -4.82
CA ASN A 67 -2.80 -8.38 -3.98
C ASN A 67 -3.29 -6.91 -3.98
N ILE A 68 -3.63 -6.39 -5.17
CA ILE A 68 -4.12 -5.02 -5.36
C ILE A 68 -5.26 -4.62 -4.43
N LYS A 69 -6.19 -5.54 -4.13
CA LYS A 69 -7.33 -5.26 -3.26
C LYS A 69 -6.86 -4.87 -1.86
N LYS A 70 -5.90 -5.59 -1.29
CA LYS A 70 -5.34 -5.27 0.04
C LYS A 70 -4.52 -3.98 -0.01
N ARG A 71 -3.63 -3.82 -1.00
CA ARG A 71 -2.83 -2.59 -1.13
C ARG A 71 -3.71 -1.34 -1.26
N CYS A 72 -4.80 -1.43 -2.03
CA CYS A 72 -5.79 -0.37 -2.16
C CYS A 72 -6.51 -0.05 -0.85
N ARG A 73 -6.88 -1.07 -0.06
CA ARG A 73 -7.47 -0.85 1.27
C ARG A 73 -6.48 -0.18 2.21
N ASP A 74 -5.21 -0.57 2.18
CA ASP A 74 -4.16 0.04 2.99
C ASP A 74 -3.96 1.52 2.66
N LEU A 75 -3.95 1.86 1.38
CA LEU A 75 -3.94 3.24 0.92
C LEU A 75 -5.13 4.01 1.48
N ASN A 76 -6.35 3.53 1.25
CA ASN A 76 -7.57 4.17 1.76
C ASN A 76 -7.53 4.36 3.28
N HIS A 77 -7.07 3.35 4.02
CA HIS A 77 -6.92 3.41 5.46
C HIS A 77 -5.97 4.51 5.90
N VAL A 78 -4.80 4.62 5.27
CA VAL A 78 -3.81 5.64 5.66
C VAL A 78 -4.34 7.05 5.39
N LEU A 79 -5.06 7.25 4.27
CA LEU A 79 -5.67 8.53 3.92
C LEU A 79 -6.79 8.89 4.90
N ASP A 80 -7.67 7.95 5.24
CA ASP A 80 -8.71 8.17 6.23
C ASP A 80 -8.13 8.42 7.62
N PHE A 81 -7.04 7.75 7.99
CA PHE A 81 -6.34 7.98 9.26
C PHE A 81 -5.72 9.38 9.33
N ILE A 82 -5.18 9.87 8.22
CA ILE A 82 -4.73 11.26 8.08
C ILE A 82 -5.90 12.22 8.31
N ILE A 83 -7.04 12.01 7.66
CA ILE A 83 -8.25 12.83 7.82
C ILE A 83 -8.74 12.78 9.28
N LYS A 84 -8.76 11.60 9.91
CA LYS A 84 -9.11 11.41 11.33
C LYS A 84 -8.26 12.29 12.23
N LYS A 85 -6.94 12.27 12.05
CA LYS A 85 -5.99 13.09 12.82
C LYS A 85 -6.29 14.58 12.65
N VAL A 86 -6.54 15.05 11.43
CA VAL A 86 -6.89 16.45 11.15
C VAL A 86 -8.19 16.85 11.85
N ARG A 87 -9.25 16.03 11.77
CA ARG A 87 -10.53 16.27 12.46
C ARG A 87 -10.36 16.37 13.98
N LYS A 88 -9.57 15.48 14.60
CA LYS A 88 -9.22 15.54 16.03
C LYS A 88 -8.44 16.80 16.42
N ILE A 89 -7.63 17.36 15.51
CA ILE A 89 -6.95 18.64 15.75
C ILE A 89 -7.96 19.79 15.67
N LYS A 90 -8.87 19.76 14.69
CA LYS A 90 -9.95 20.74 14.52
C LYS A 90 -10.90 20.80 15.71
N GLU A 91 -11.18 19.67 16.36
CA GLU A 91 -11.94 19.63 17.63
C GLU A 91 -11.27 20.47 18.73
N LYS A 92 -9.94 20.56 18.73
CA LYS A 92 -9.15 21.35 19.69
C LYS A 92 -8.89 22.78 19.22
N ASN A 93 -8.96 23.03 17.91
CA ASN A 93 -8.75 24.34 17.31
C ASN A 93 -9.69 24.54 16.11
N SER A 94 -10.78 25.26 16.33
CA SER A 94 -11.86 25.48 15.35
C SER A 94 -11.45 26.28 14.10
N GLN A 95 -10.26 26.90 14.10
CA GLN A 95 -9.74 27.61 12.93
C GLN A 95 -9.20 26.66 11.85
N VAL A 96 -8.91 25.40 12.21
CA VAL A 96 -8.44 24.39 11.26
C VAL A 96 -9.58 24.01 10.31
N SER A 97 -9.31 24.12 9.00
CA SER A 97 -10.25 23.73 7.95
C SER A 97 -10.09 22.25 7.59
N ASP A 98 -10.65 21.37 8.42
CA ASP A 98 -10.61 19.91 8.21
C ASP A 98 -11.21 19.49 6.86
N LYS A 99 -12.35 20.10 6.48
CA LYS A 99 -13.02 19.83 5.19
C LYS A 99 -12.16 20.12 3.98
N LEU A 100 -11.39 21.22 4.01
CA LEU A 100 -10.54 21.61 2.87
C LEU A 100 -9.37 20.63 2.72
N ILE A 101 -8.75 20.23 3.82
CA ILE A 101 -7.66 19.25 3.81
C ILE A 101 -8.17 17.88 3.36
N GLU A 102 -9.35 17.47 3.84
CA GLU A 102 -10.03 16.25 3.39
C GLU A 102 -10.31 16.28 1.89
N GLN A 103 -10.78 17.41 1.35
CA GLN A 103 -10.97 17.59 -0.08
C GLN A 103 -9.66 17.41 -0.85
N TYR A 104 -8.57 18.07 -0.45
CA TYR A 104 -7.28 17.92 -1.13
C TYR A 104 -6.80 16.46 -1.15
N ILE A 105 -6.94 15.75 -0.03
CA ILE A 105 -6.55 14.34 0.08
C ILE A 105 -7.39 13.46 -0.86
N ASN A 106 -8.71 13.64 -0.85
CA ASN A 106 -9.63 12.83 -1.63
C ASN A 106 -9.47 13.08 -3.14
N GLU A 107 -9.41 14.35 -3.56
CA GLU A 107 -9.24 14.71 -4.97
C GLU A 107 -7.91 14.20 -5.53
N ALA A 108 -6.82 14.31 -4.76
CA ALA A 108 -5.53 13.77 -5.16
C ALA A 108 -5.59 12.24 -5.37
N ALA A 109 -6.19 11.52 -4.42
CA ALA A 109 -6.34 10.07 -4.52
C ALA A 109 -7.22 9.67 -5.71
N ILE A 110 -8.38 10.32 -5.90
CA ILE A 110 -9.29 10.07 -7.03
C ILE A 110 -8.56 10.29 -8.34
N THR A 111 -7.92 11.44 -8.51
CA THR A 111 -7.20 11.82 -9.74
C THR A 111 -6.11 10.81 -10.10
N HIS A 112 -5.30 10.39 -9.13
CA HIS A 112 -4.19 9.47 -9.38
C HIS A 112 -4.59 8.00 -9.51
N LEU A 113 -5.74 7.60 -8.97
CA LEU A 113 -6.26 6.24 -9.11
C LEU A 113 -7.08 6.04 -10.39
N GLN A 114 -7.74 7.09 -10.88
CA GLN A 114 -8.53 7.04 -12.13
C GLN A 114 -7.71 6.60 -13.35
N THR A 115 -6.40 6.83 -13.35
CA THR A 115 -5.49 6.42 -14.44
C THR A 115 -5.28 4.90 -14.54
N TRP A 116 -5.79 4.12 -13.58
CA TRP A 116 -5.59 2.68 -13.44
C TRP A 116 -6.91 1.89 -13.53
N ASP A 117 -7.83 2.32 -14.40
CA ASP A 117 -9.06 1.61 -14.79
C ASP A 117 -9.93 1.10 -13.61
N ASN A 118 -9.93 1.83 -12.49
CA ASN A 118 -10.65 1.48 -11.25
C ASN A 118 -10.19 0.17 -10.57
N GLU A 119 -8.98 -0.32 -10.83
CA GLU A 119 -8.42 -1.46 -10.09
C GLU A 119 -8.30 -1.16 -8.58
N CYS A 120 -8.11 0.11 -8.26
CA CYS A 120 -8.23 0.67 -6.93
C CYS A 120 -9.04 1.97 -7.01
N ILE A 121 -9.96 2.17 -6.06
CA ILE A 121 -10.76 3.39 -5.96
C ILE A 121 -10.58 4.02 -4.58
N ARG A 122 -10.67 5.35 -4.55
CA ARG A 122 -10.78 6.09 -3.28
C ARG A 122 -12.19 5.87 -2.73
N ASP A 123 -12.29 5.08 -1.67
CA ASP A 123 -13.52 4.77 -0.94
C ASP A 123 -13.31 5.11 0.54
N SER A 124 -13.60 6.36 0.89
CA SER A 124 -13.41 6.84 2.26
C SER A 124 -14.46 6.30 3.19
N LYS A 125 -14.03 5.60 4.24
CA LYS A 125 -14.92 5.06 5.26
C LYS A 125 -14.85 5.84 6.56
N ILE A 126 -14.22 7.01 6.53
CA ILE A 126 -13.96 7.82 7.74
C ILE A 126 -15.25 8.28 8.43
N ASN A 127 -16.35 8.48 7.71
CA ASN A 127 -17.62 8.90 8.29
C ASN A 127 -18.40 7.73 8.91
N GLU A 128 -18.25 6.53 8.35
CA GLU A 128 -18.96 5.32 8.82
C GLU A 128 -18.25 4.67 10.01
N TYR A 129 -16.91 4.68 10.01
CA TYR A 129 -16.09 3.95 10.96
C TYR A 129 -15.03 4.83 11.65
N PHE A 130 -15.37 6.10 11.92
CA PHE A 130 -14.44 7.07 12.51
C PHE A 130 -13.69 6.51 13.73
N ASP A 131 -14.42 5.93 14.69
CA ASP A 131 -13.85 5.44 15.94
C ASP A 131 -13.06 4.13 15.74
N ASP A 132 -13.47 3.29 14.81
CA ASP A 132 -12.98 1.92 14.66
C ASP A 132 -11.93 1.73 13.57
N ILE A 133 -11.61 2.79 12.82
CA ILE A 133 -10.72 2.68 11.67
C ILE A 133 -9.35 2.07 12.02
N GLU A 134 -8.84 2.33 13.22
CA GLU A 134 -7.59 1.74 13.71
C GLU A 134 -7.76 0.24 13.97
N ASN A 135 -8.90 -0.16 14.54
CA ASN A 135 -9.21 -1.55 14.85
C ASN A 135 -9.42 -2.39 13.58
N MET A 136 -10.14 -1.82 12.61
CA MET A 136 -10.34 -2.44 11.30
C MET A 136 -9.00 -2.67 10.59
N LYS A 137 -8.11 -1.67 10.61
CA LYS A 137 -6.77 -1.79 10.04
C LYS A 137 -5.95 -2.86 10.75
N ASN A 138 -5.92 -2.86 12.09
CA ASN A 138 -5.17 -3.84 12.87
C ASN A 138 -5.64 -5.28 12.61
N LEU A 139 -6.96 -5.49 12.46
CA LEU A 139 -7.51 -6.80 12.13
C LEU A 139 -7.18 -7.21 10.70
N ASP A 140 -7.34 -6.31 9.72
CA ASP A 140 -7.01 -6.59 8.31
C ASP A 140 -5.51 -6.93 8.15
N ASP A 141 -4.64 -6.28 8.91
CA ASP A 141 -3.20 -6.56 8.96
C ASP A 141 -2.86 -7.88 9.62
N LEU A 142 -3.48 -8.17 10.77
CA LEU A 142 -3.31 -9.47 11.41
C LEU A 142 -3.75 -10.60 10.49
N CYS A 143 -4.89 -10.46 9.83
CA CYS A 143 -5.39 -11.49 8.92
C CYS A 143 -4.42 -11.73 7.77
N GLU A 144 -3.87 -10.67 7.17
CA GLU A 144 -2.86 -10.80 6.12
C GLU A 144 -1.61 -11.55 6.60
N ASP A 145 -1.09 -11.17 7.77
CA ASP A 145 0.10 -11.80 8.33
C ASP A 145 -0.15 -13.27 8.70
N ILE A 146 -1.34 -13.60 9.21
CA ILE A 146 -1.71 -14.98 9.55
C ILE A 146 -1.80 -15.84 8.29
N VAL A 147 -2.40 -15.34 7.20
CA VAL A 147 -2.42 -16.05 5.92
C VAL A 147 -1.00 -16.30 5.42
N TYR A 148 -0.15 -15.27 5.44
CA TYR A 148 1.25 -15.38 5.04
C TYR A 148 2.03 -16.41 5.89
N ILE A 149 1.89 -16.33 7.22
CA ILE A 149 2.53 -17.27 8.14
C ILE A 149 2.07 -18.69 7.87
N LYS A 150 0.77 -18.91 7.68
CA LYS A 150 0.21 -20.24 7.37
C LYS A 150 0.84 -20.85 6.12
N GLU A 151 1.01 -20.05 5.06
CA GLU A 151 1.65 -20.50 3.81
C GLU A 151 3.15 -20.76 3.97
N LYS A 152 3.81 -20.03 4.87
CA LYS A 152 5.27 -20.02 5.01
C LYS A 152 5.80 -20.74 6.26
N ILE A 153 4.94 -21.36 7.04
CA ILE A 153 5.29 -21.91 8.36
C ILE A 153 6.44 -22.92 8.32
N SER A 154 6.56 -23.72 7.26
CA SER A 154 7.67 -24.66 7.07
C SER A 154 8.99 -24.00 6.73
N GLU A 155 8.96 -22.79 6.18
CA GLU A 155 10.13 -21.99 5.77
C GLU A 155 10.64 -21.09 6.92
N ILE A 156 9.82 -20.84 7.95
CA ILE A 156 10.19 -20.03 9.11
C ILE A 156 11.27 -20.77 9.93
N HIS A 157 12.44 -20.15 10.04
CA HIS A 157 13.49 -20.64 10.92
C HIS A 157 13.12 -20.42 12.39
N SER A 158 13.49 -21.38 13.23
CA SER A 158 13.15 -21.33 14.64
C SER A 158 13.69 -20.12 15.40
N ASN A 159 14.88 -19.66 15.02
CA ASN A 159 15.51 -18.48 15.63
C ASN A 159 14.67 -17.20 15.40
N ASP A 160 13.94 -17.16 14.28
CA ASP A 160 13.12 -16.03 13.88
C ASP A 160 11.66 -16.19 14.36
N CYS A 161 11.25 -17.43 14.64
CA CYS A 161 9.90 -17.81 15.06
C CYS A 161 9.44 -17.11 16.34
N ASN A 162 10.29 -17.03 17.37
CA ASN A 162 9.94 -16.39 18.64
C ASN A 162 9.66 -14.89 18.51
N GLU A 163 10.28 -14.22 17.54
CA GLU A 163 10.03 -12.81 17.29
C GLU A 163 8.67 -12.60 16.61
N ILE A 164 8.33 -13.45 15.63
CA ILE A 164 7.03 -13.47 14.97
C ILE A 164 5.92 -13.81 15.99
N ASP A 165 6.09 -14.86 16.78
CA ASP A 165 5.10 -15.27 17.79
C ASP A 165 4.76 -14.13 18.76
N ARG A 166 5.79 -13.45 19.29
CA ARG A 166 5.58 -12.29 20.17
C ARG A 166 4.85 -11.15 19.47
N TYR A 167 5.18 -10.88 18.21
CA TYR A 167 4.52 -9.85 17.42
C TYR A 167 3.03 -10.18 17.21
N ILE A 168 2.72 -11.41 16.78
CA ILE A 168 1.35 -11.86 16.50
C ILE A 168 0.51 -11.89 17.79
N ASN A 169 1.04 -12.44 18.88
CA ASN A 169 0.34 -12.46 20.17
C ASN A 169 0.02 -11.05 20.68
N LYS A 170 0.91 -10.08 20.45
CA LYS A 170 0.64 -8.68 20.77
C LYS A 170 -0.51 -8.11 19.93
N GLN A 171 -0.57 -8.43 18.64
CA GLN A 171 -1.66 -7.98 17.78
C GLN A 171 -3.00 -8.57 18.21
N ILE A 172 -3.03 -9.89 18.50
CA ILE A 172 -4.22 -10.59 19.00
C ILE A 172 -4.74 -9.94 20.27
N PHE A 173 -3.87 -9.72 21.26
CA PHE A 173 -4.24 -9.06 22.51
C PHE A 173 -4.87 -7.66 22.28
N ASN A 174 -4.36 -6.91 21.30
CA ASN A 174 -4.91 -5.58 20.99
C ASN A 174 -6.31 -5.66 20.36
N ILE A 175 -6.65 -6.74 19.64
CA ILE A 175 -7.94 -6.85 18.92
C ILE A 175 -9.00 -7.70 19.63
N GLU A 176 -8.60 -8.59 20.56
CA GLU A 176 -9.49 -9.57 21.21
C GLU A 176 -10.67 -8.90 21.94
N ASN A 177 -10.37 -7.84 22.70
CA ASN A 177 -11.38 -7.05 23.40
C ASN A 177 -12.35 -6.32 22.44
N ILE A 178 -11.91 -6.03 21.23
CA ILE A 178 -12.71 -5.28 20.25
C ILE A 178 -13.61 -6.22 19.43
N TYR A 179 -13.08 -7.38 19.03
CA TYR A 179 -13.83 -8.36 18.26
C TYR A 179 -15.01 -8.94 19.06
N THR A 180 -14.77 -9.27 20.33
CA THR A 180 -15.81 -9.78 21.24
C THR A 180 -16.97 -8.81 21.43
N MET A 181 -16.71 -7.50 21.32
CA MET A 181 -17.73 -6.46 21.44
C MET A 181 -18.50 -6.18 20.14
N SER A 182 -17.99 -6.57 18.96
CA SER A 182 -18.60 -6.20 17.67
C SER A 182 -18.32 -7.18 16.52
N GLN A 183 -18.60 -8.47 16.74
CA GLN A 183 -18.31 -9.54 15.75
C GLN A 183 -18.86 -9.26 14.33
N THR A 184 -20.09 -8.76 14.23
CA THR A 184 -20.73 -8.49 12.92
C THR A 184 -20.00 -7.41 12.12
N LYS A 185 -19.44 -6.41 12.81
CA LYS A 185 -18.74 -5.27 12.20
C LYS A 185 -17.45 -5.66 11.49
N TYR A 186 -16.79 -6.70 12.00
CA TYR A 186 -15.49 -7.16 11.51
C TYR A 186 -15.57 -8.39 10.60
N SER A 187 -16.77 -8.96 10.43
CA SER A 187 -17.00 -10.18 9.66
C SER A 187 -16.58 -10.07 8.19
N ASP A 188 -16.74 -8.89 7.57
CA ASP A 188 -16.34 -8.67 6.19
C ASP A 188 -14.82 -8.74 5.99
N ILE A 189 -14.03 -8.30 6.98
CA ILE A 189 -12.57 -8.39 6.96
C ILE A 189 -12.16 -9.85 7.07
N LEU A 190 -12.70 -10.61 8.02
CA LEU A 190 -12.40 -12.03 8.18
C LEU A 190 -12.72 -12.84 6.91
N ARG A 191 -13.92 -12.61 6.35
CA ARG A 191 -14.39 -13.28 5.13
C ARG A 191 -13.48 -12.99 3.94
N HIS A 192 -12.87 -11.81 3.86
CA HIS A 192 -11.92 -11.48 2.79
C HIS A 192 -10.71 -12.44 2.77
N TYR A 193 -10.25 -12.90 3.93
CA TYR A 193 -9.15 -13.86 4.06
C TYR A 193 -9.63 -15.31 4.18
N ASN A 194 -10.91 -15.57 3.92
CA ASN A 194 -11.57 -16.87 4.06
C ASN A 194 -11.57 -17.43 5.49
N PHE A 195 -11.47 -16.57 6.51
CA PHE A 195 -11.69 -16.99 7.89
C PHE A 195 -13.18 -17.01 8.22
N THR A 196 -13.65 -18.11 8.80
CA THR A 196 -15.03 -18.26 9.28
C THR A 196 -15.22 -17.71 10.69
N SER A 197 -14.17 -17.74 11.51
CA SER A 197 -14.11 -17.14 12.84
C SER A 197 -12.67 -16.78 13.21
N VAL A 198 -12.51 -16.12 14.35
CA VAL A 198 -11.19 -15.84 14.94
C VAL A 198 -10.51 -17.13 15.43
N ASP A 199 -11.24 -18.23 15.63
CA ASP A 199 -10.64 -19.51 16.06
C ASP A 199 -9.68 -20.10 15.01
N GLU A 200 -9.86 -19.74 13.73
CA GLU A 200 -8.92 -20.11 12.66
C GLU A 200 -7.58 -19.37 12.77
N ILE A 201 -7.59 -18.16 13.33
CA ILE A 201 -6.38 -17.41 13.68
C ILE A 201 -5.65 -18.17 14.79
N ASP A 202 -6.35 -18.56 15.85
CA ASP A 202 -5.78 -19.31 16.97
C ASP A 202 -5.17 -20.64 16.55
N THR A 203 -5.79 -21.32 15.58
CA THR A 203 -5.26 -22.56 15.00
C THR A 203 -3.90 -22.33 14.36
N THR A 204 -3.77 -21.27 13.55
CA THR A 204 -2.50 -20.93 12.87
C THR A 204 -1.43 -20.51 13.89
N VAL A 205 -1.81 -19.75 14.91
CA VAL A 205 -0.93 -19.35 16.02
C VAL A 205 -0.45 -20.57 16.81
N GLY A 206 -1.33 -21.54 17.05
CA GLY A 206 -0.96 -22.82 17.67
C GLY A 206 0.11 -23.55 16.88
N MET A 207 -0.04 -23.63 15.56
CA MET A 207 0.99 -24.23 14.68
C MET A 207 2.32 -23.46 14.74
N LEU A 208 2.27 -22.12 14.70
CA LEU A 208 3.46 -21.27 14.80
C LEU A 208 4.19 -21.54 16.12
N LYS A 209 3.45 -21.61 17.23
CA LYS A 209 4.00 -21.89 18.56
C LYS A 209 4.67 -23.25 18.63
N SER A 210 4.04 -24.29 18.07
CA SER A 210 4.66 -25.62 17.96
C SER A 210 5.95 -25.57 17.13
N LYS A 211 5.96 -24.82 16.03
CA LYS A 211 7.15 -24.64 15.19
C LYS A 211 8.31 -23.99 15.95
N CYS A 212 8.00 -23.00 16.80
CA CYS A 212 9.02 -22.34 17.62
C CYS A 212 9.62 -23.28 18.69
N GLN A 213 8.88 -24.32 19.10
CA GLN A 213 9.31 -25.29 20.10
C GLN A 213 10.16 -26.44 19.51
N GLU A 214 9.97 -26.79 18.23
CA GLU A 214 10.76 -27.84 17.53
C GLU A 214 12.28 -27.63 17.63
N SER A 215 12.76 -26.38 17.77
CA SER A 215 14.19 -26.10 17.91
C SER A 215 14.76 -26.28 19.30
N ILE A 216 13.92 -26.34 20.33
CA ILE A 216 14.37 -26.50 21.71
C ILE A 216 14.71 -27.98 21.97
N ASP A 217 13.93 -28.90 21.39
CA ASP A 217 14.13 -30.35 21.53
C ASP A 217 15.15 -30.94 20.53
N GLY A 218 15.56 -30.16 19.53
CA GLY A 218 16.56 -30.56 18.51
C GLY A 218 18.02 -30.24 18.87
N SER A 219 18.31 -29.66 20.03
CA SER A 219 19.67 -29.36 20.45
C SER A 219 20.28 -30.61 21.12
N PRO A 220 21.29 -31.29 20.54
CA PRO A 220 22.06 -32.24 21.32
C PRO A 220 22.81 -31.44 22.38
N LEU A 221 22.63 -31.84 23.64
CA LEU A 221 23.54 -31.50 24.74
C LEU A 221 24.95 -31.94 24.33
N VAL A 222 25.70 -31.06 23.67
CA VAL A 222 27.15 -31.25 23.52
C VAL A 222 27.74 -30.86 24.86
N ALA A 223 27.82 -31.86 25.73
CA ALA A 223 28.74 -31.86 26.84
C ALA A 223 30.14 -31.61 26.27
N ASP A 224 30.76 -30.58 26.80
CA ASP A 224 32.14 -30.20 26.58
C ASP A 224 33.06 -31.38 26.94
N GLN A 225 33.59 -32.06 25.92
CA GLN A 225 34.80 -32.87 26.06
C GLN A 225 35.71 -32.57 24.87
N SER A 226 36.79 -31.88 25.21
CA SER A 226 38.00 -31.80 24.41
C SER A 226 38.45 -33.19 23.98
N GLU A 227 38.58 -33.43 22.69
CA GLU A 227 39.62 -34.32 22.18
C GLU A 227 39.95 -34.02 20.71
N THR A 228 41.20 -33.62 20.53
CA THR A 228 41.89 -33.36 19.27
C THR A 228 42.00 -34.64 18.44
N LEU A 229 41.63 -34.61 17.16
CA LEU A 229 42.19 -35.53 16.17
C LEU A 229 42.14 -34.91 14.76
N GLN A 230 43.33 -34.59 14.25
CA GLN A 230 43.59 -34.27 12.85
C GLN A 230 43.38 -35.51 11.98
N HIS A 231 42.64 -35.42 10.86
CA HIS A 231 43.18 -35.77 9.54
C HIS A 231 42.33 -35.33 8.34
N SER A 232 42.97 -34.54 7.47
CA SER A 232 43.02 -34.62 6.01
C SER A 232 41.79 -35.12 5.22
N GLY A 233 41.13 -34.17 4.53
CA GLY A 233 40.25 -34.44 3.39
C GLY A 233 40.37 -33.32 2.36
N LYS A 234 41.18 -33.53 1.31
CA LYS A 234 41.24 -32.65 0.13
C LYS A 234 39.90 -32.66 -0.60
N SER A 235 39.23 -31.52 -0.71
CA SER A 235 38.20 -31.27 -1.74
C SER A 235 38.70 -30.18 -2.67
N ALA A 236 38.89 -30.55 -3.94
CA ALA A 236 39.24 -29.63 -5.01
C ALA A 236 38.02 -28.76 -5.34
N SER A 237 38.15 -27.44 -5.18
CA SER A 237 37.13 -26.48 -5.58
C SER A 237 37.36 -26.11 -7.05
N ILE A 238 36.45 -26.53 -7.93
CA ILE A 238 36.44 -26.09 -9.33
C ILE A 238 35.76 -24.72 -9.36
N ILE A 239 36.56 -23.67 -9.47
CA ILE A 239 36.07 -22.31 -9.67
C ILE A 239 35.70 -22.17 -11.16
N ALA A 240 34.41 -22.20 -11.46
CA ALA A 240 33.90 -21.80 -12.76
C ALA A 240 33.92 -20.26 -12.85
N VAL A 241 34.95 -19.71 -13.47
CA VAL A 241 35.03 -18.27 -13.80
C VAL A 241 34.17 -18.02 -15.03
N THR A 242 32.90 -17.64 -14.84
CA THR A 242 32.10 -17.07 -15.92
C THR A 242 32.47 -15.60 -16.09
N SER A 243 33.19 -15.30 -17.17
CA SER A 243 33.53 -13.95 -17.61
C SER A 243 32.29 -13.05 -17.73
N LEU A 244 32.37 -11.85 -17.14
CA LEU A 244 31.36 -10.79 -17.19
C LEU A 244 30.95 -10.42 -18.65
N SER A 245 31.80 -10.73 -19.63
CA SER A 245 31.56 -10.50 -21.06
C SER A 245 30.46 -11.37 -21.65
N GLY A 246 30.19 -12.56 -21.09
CA GLY A 246 29.15 -13.47 -21.59
C GLY A 246 27.73 -13.01 -21.21
N ILE A 247 27.60 -12.38 -20.04
CA ILE A 247 26.32 -11.90 -19.51
C ILE A 247 25.80 -10.71 -20.35
N LEU A 248 26.68 -9.78 -20.72
CA LEU A 248 26.32 -8.61 -21.55
C LEU A 248 25.88 -8.98 -22.97
N SER A 249 26.52 -9.99 -23.58
CA SER A 249 26.14 -10.45 -24.93
C SER A 249 24.77 -11.13 -24.96
N SER A 250 24.36 -11.75 -23.84
CA SER A 250 23.08 -12.43 -23.72
C SER A 250 21.90 -11.44 -23.67
N PHE A 251 22.09 -10.28 -23.04
CA PHE A 251 21.07 -9.23 -22.97
C PHE A 251 20.80 -8.57 -24.34
N PHE A 252 21.83 -8.39 -25.17
CA PHE A 252 21.67 -7.79 -26.49
C PHE A 252 20.86 -8.68 -27.45
N LEU A 253 21.04 -10.00 -27.37
CA LEU A 253 20.28 -10.97 -28.14
C LEU A 253 18.81 -11.02 -27.69
N LEU A 254 18.54 -10.99 -26.38
CA LEU A 254 17.17 -10.95 -25.85
C LEU A 254 16.44 -9.67 -26.24
N TYR A 255 17.11 -8.51 -26.25
CA TYR A 255 16.54 -7.23 -26.69
C TYR A 255 16.08 -7.25 -28.15
N LYS A 256 16.82 -7.93 -29.03
CA LYS A 256 16.52 -7.96 -30.47
C LYS A 256 15.53 -9.07 -30.87
N THR A 257 15.46 -10.16 -30.11
CA THR A 257 14.64 -11.35 -30.46
C THR A 257 13.32 -11.44 -29.70
N THR A 258 13.13 -10.63 -28.66
CA THR A 258 11.92 -10.66 -27.82
C THR A 258 11.16 -9.33 -27.92
N SER A 259 9.84 -9.34 -27.70
CA SER A 259 8.97 -8.15 -27.71
C SER A 259 9.27 -7.12 -26.59
N PHE A 260 10.31 -7.33 -25.78
CA PHE A 260 10.74 -6.42 -24.72
C PHE A 260 11.05 -5.00 -25.24
N GLY A 261 11.57 -4.85 -26.47
CA GLY A 261 11.78 -3.53 -27.08
C GLY A 261 10.49 -2.73 -27.27
N SER A 262 9.39 -3.40 -27.68
CA SER A 262 8.07 -2.78 -27.84
C SER A 262 7.43 -2.43 -26.50
N ILE A 263 7.66 -3.26 -25.47
CA ILE A 263 7.15 -3.03 -24.11
C ILE A 263 7.84 -1.82 -23.48
N LEU A 264 9.17 -1.73 -23.63
CA LEU A 264 9.95 -0.60 -23.11
C LEU A 264 9.60 0.71 -23.83
N ASN A 265 9.41 0.68 -25.15
CA ASN A 265 8.96 1.86 -25.91
C ASN A 265 7.54 2.31 -25.52
N ASN A 266 6.62 1.38 -25.23
CA ASN A 266 5.29 1.71 -24.75
C ASN A 266 5.32 2.35 -23.35
N LEU A 267 6.17 1.84 -22.44
CA LEU A 267 6.36 2.41 -21.10
C LEU A 267 6.98 3.81 -21.15
N VAL A 268 8.00 4.01 -21.98
CA VAL A 268 8.66 5.31 -22.16
C VAL A 268 7.73 6.31 -22.87
N GLY A 269 6.99 5.88 -23.88
CA GLY A 269 6.02 6.72 -24.58
C GLY A 269 4.86 7.19 -23.69
N LYS A 270 4.36 6.32 -22.81
CA LYS A 270 3.34 6.69 -21.79
C LYS A 270 3.89 7.70 -20.77
N LYS A 271 5.16 7.60 -20.36
CA LYS A 271 5.80 8.60 -19.47
C LYS A 271 6.02 9.97 -20.13
N ILE A 272 6.45 10.00 -21.40
CA ILE A 272 6.70 11.27 -22.13
C ILE A 272 5.38 12.03 -22.38
N LYS A 273 4.30 11.32 -22.72
CA LYS A 273 2.98 11.94 -22.94
C LYS A 273 2.43 12.62 -21.67
N PHE A 274 2.80 12.13 -20.49
CA PHE A 274 2.38 12.70 -19.21
C PHE A 274 3.23 13.91 -18.80
N GLY A 275 4.53 13.92 -19.12
CA GLY A 275 5.41 15.06 -18.86
C GLY A 275 5.01 16.33 -19.61
N ASN A 276 4.47 16.19 -20.82
CA ASN A 276 4.01 17.32 -21.63
C ASN A 276 2.60 17.83 -21.21
N ASN A 277 1.77 16.97 -20.62
CA ASN A 277 0.43 17.36 -20.13
C ASN A 277 0.45 18.09 -18.78
N LEU A 278 1.59 18.06 -18.07
CA LEU A 278 1.79 18.81 -16.82
C LEU A 278 2.46 20.18 -17.05
N SER A 279 3.01 20.43 -18.25
CA SER A 279 3.69 21.69 -18.57
C SER A 279 2.79 22.72 -19.27
N ASP A 280 1.68 22.30 -19.87
CA ASP A 280 0.84 23.19 -20.66
C ASP A 280 -0.42 23.60 -19.89
N GLU A 281 -0.40 24.87 -19.49
CA GLU A 281 -1.53 25.80 -19.43
C GLU A 281 -2.26 25.99 -18.07
N ALA A 282 -1.68 26.88 -17.27
CA ALA A 282 -2.45 27.92 -16.60
C ALA A 282 -2.46 29.17 -17.50
N TYR A 283 -3.59 29.52 -18.12
CA TYR A 283 -4.16 30.87 -18.25
C TYR A 283 -5.36 30.89 -19.22
N LEU A 284 -6.49 31.43 -18.74
CA LEU A 284 -7.62 32.08 -19.44
C LEU A 284 -7.90 31.74 -20.93
N GLU A 285 -9.02 31.07 -21.18
CA GLU A 285 -9.95 31.55 -22.22
C GLU A 285 -11.41 31.26 -21.83
N THR A 286 -12.18 32.32 -21.93
CA THR A 286 -13.63 32.40 -21.77
C THR A 286 -14.34 31.33 -22.60
N LEU A 287 -15.35 30.73 -21.98
CA LEU A 287 -16.23 29.72 -22.56
C LEU A 287 -17.10 30.35 -23.68
N GLU A 288 -16.53 30.43 -24.88
CA GLU A 288 -17.24 30.57 -26.14
C GLU A 288 -16.77 29.43 -27.04
N ASP A 289 -17.38 28.26 -26.89
CA ASP A 289 -17.78 27.54 -28.09
C ASP A 289 -18.91 26.55 -27.83
N ILE A 290 -19.91 26.68 -28.68
CA ILE A 290 -21.12 25.88 -28.75
C ILE A 290 -20.76 24.60 -29.51
N SER A 291 -21.11 23.44 -28.97
CA SER A 291 -21.01 22.19 -29.69
C SER A 291 -21.92 22.21 -30.93
N GLU A 292 -21.32 22.24 -32.12
CA GLU A 292 -21.97 21.79 -33.35
C GLU A 292 -22.38 20.32 -33.16
N SER A 293 -23.68 20.08 -32.97
CA SER A 293 -24.28 18.76 -33.09
C SER A 293 -25.24 18.76 -34.27
N SER A 294 -24.99 17.80 -35.16
CA SER A 294 -25.73 17.49 -36.36
C SER A 294 -27.12 16.96 -36.04
N TYR A 295 -28.17 17.75 -36.25
CA TYR A 295 -29.51 17.24 -36.51
C TYR A 295 -30.26 18.15 -37.48
N ASP A 296 -30.53 17.58 -38.65
CA ASP A 296 -31.54 18.00 -39.61
C ASP A 296 -32.93 18.01 -38.93
N GLY A 297 -33.65 19.11 -39.06
CA GLY A 297 -34.95 19.32 -38.42
C GLY A 297 -35.28 20.80 -38.31
N GLY A 298 -35.83 21.37 -39.38
CA GLY A 298 -36.29 22.75 -39.40
C GLY A 298 -37.34 23.03 -38.33
N TYR A 299 -37.05 24.00 -37.46
CA TYR A 299 -38.03 24.62 -36.59
C TYR A 299 -38.04 26.13 -36.82
N ASN A 300 -39.20 26.63 -37.26
CA ASN A 300 -39.51 28.04 -37.44
C ASN A 300 -39.47 28.75 -36.09
N ILE A 301 -38.58 29.73 -35.91
CA ILE A 301 -38.62 30.64 -34.77
C ILE A 301 -39.44 31.87 -35.17
N LEU A 302 -40.62 32.00 -34.56
CA LEU A 302 -41.49 33.15 -34.64
C LEU A 302 -40.95 34.25 -33.71
N TYR A 303 -40.57 35.41 -34.26
CA TYR A 303 -40.27 36.60 -33.48
C TYR A 303 -41.57 37.19 -32.94
N ASN A 304 -41.70 37.30 -31.61
CA ASN A 304 -42.58 38.29 -31.02
C ASN A 304 -41.73 39.38 -30.36
N SER A 305 -41.83 40.57 -30.94
CA SER A 305 -41.35 41.84 -30.43
C SER A 305 -42.55 42.65 -29.93
N ILE A 306 -42.30 43.53 -28.94
CA ILE A 306 -43.16 44.63 -28.44
C ILE A 306 -44.24 44.16 -27.44
N GLY A 307 -44.45 44.79 -26.29
CA GLY A 307 -43.94 46.04 -25.73
C GLY A 307 -44.73 46.44 -24.48
N ASP A 308 -44.39 47.62 -23.97
CA ASP A 308 -44.83 48.27 -22.74
C ASP A 308 -46.35 48.26 -22.45
N SER A 309 -46.69 48.09 -21.17
CA SER A 309 -47.69 48.87 -20.41
C SER A 309 -47.51 48.64 -18.91
#